data_AF-A0A969BVH2-F1
#
_entry.id   AF-A0A969BVH2-F1
#
_cell.length_a   1.000
_cell.length_b   1.000
_cell.length_c   1.000
_cell.angle_alpha   90.00
_cell.angle_beta   90.00
_cell.angle_gamma   90.00
#
_symmetry.space_group_name_H-M   'P 1'
#
loop_
_entity.id
_entity.type
_entity.pdbx_description
1 polymer ?
#
loop_
_entity_poly.entity_id
_entity_poly.type
_entity_poly.pdbx_seq_one_letter_code
_entity_poly.pdbx_strand_id
1 'polypeptide(L)'
;MRHWLGTLVKIGLSLFALIIIVPLIGVAIECRPFSTPALQPDTPAPADIQKIRDSLTNYARPEDQTYLTLPEWYIVYSADEYAAFIQKNPPSQFPYFQAIGQFWRSYYEVCAVTRESYPFNSGYHLGNVVVGLSFTIENIGKGVYENTLGRLGELFGGSAPTEEELFARALAKDYGDFIHTIPWYEFPFGEKLNGLWQTSMWGPNPIRKWERKLSLSVEYGLKSLYGGLIKQASQATYGIVDTEIQVWATGLSEDVLKREPKIKIVKPISGQTAIASVPRYEEFTQLAPKLMRQGVRFEEIAGNDEILITAFVPRLWQYDLAEGKLLFELPILTQPNQKRIAVKASVKSLHLLLTEMERREVRLEHLYDY
;
A
#
# COMPACT_ATOMS: atom_id res chain seq x y z
N MET A 1 -7.10 -27.16 -38.23
CA MET A 1 -7.58 -25.99 -37.45
C MET A 1 -7.86 -26.32 -35.98
N ARG A 2 -8.70 -27.31 -35.65
CA ARG A 2 -9.09 -27.67 -34.27
C ARG A 2 -7.93 -28.10 -33.35
N HIS A 3 -6.94 -28.82 -33.88
CA HIS A 3 -5.73 -29.22 -33.13
C HIS A 3 -4.83 -28.02 -32.76
N TRP A 4 -4.66 -27.06 -33.68
CA TRP A 4 -3.83 -25.87 -33.45
C TRP A 4 -4.44 -24.95 -32.40
N LEU A 5 -5.76 -24.75 -32.42
CA LEU A 5 -6.47 -23.98 -31.41
C LEU A 5 -6.32 -24.63 -30.01
N GLY A 6 -6.46 -25.95 -29.94
CA GLY A 6 -6.26 -26.68 -28.68
C GLY A 6 -4.84 -26.56 -28.13
N THR A 7 -3.82 -26.57 -29.00
CA THR A 7 -2.43 -26.35 -28.60
C THR A 7 -2.21 -24.93 -28.08
N LEU A 8 -2.75 -23.91 -28.76
CA LEU A 8 -2.62 -22.51 -28.32
C LEU A 8 -3.29 -22.25 -26.98
N VAL A 9 -4.48 -22.81 -26.74
CA VAL A 9 -5.17 -22.71 -25.44
C VAL A 9 -4.34 -23.35 -24.34
N LYS A 10 -3.78 -24.54 -24.57
CA LYS A 10 -2.91 -25.20 -23.59
C LYS A 10 -1.68 -24.37 -23.27
N ILE A 11 -1.01 -23.82 -24.29
CA ILE A 11 0.15 -22.94 -24.08
C ILE A 11 -0.24 -21.71 -23.26
N GLY A 12 -1.35 -21.05 -23.60
CA GLY A 12 -1.85 -19.89 -22.86
C GLY A 12 -2.13 -20.20 -21.39
N LEU A 13 -2.80 -21.32 -21.10
CA LEU A 13 -3.06 -21.77 -19.73
C LEU A 13 -1.77 -22.11 -18.98
N SER A 14 -0.81 -22.76 -19.63
CA SER A 14 0.50 -23.07 -19.02
C SER A 14 1.29 -21.80 -18.70
N LEU A 15 1.29 -20.82 -19.59
CA LEU A 15 1.94 -19.52 -19.35
C LEU A 15 1.27 -18.77 -18.21
N PHE A 16 -0.07 -18.75 -18.18
CA PHE A 16 -0.80 -18.13 -17.08
C PHE A 16 -0.51 -18.83 -15.73
N ALA A 17 -0.48 -20.16 -15.71
CA ALA A 17 -0.09 -20.91 -14.53
C ALA A 17 1.34 -20.59 -14.08
N LEU A 18 2.29 -20.46 -15.02
CA LEU A 18 3.66 -20.06 -14.69
C LEU A 18 3.74 -18.65 -14.10
N ILE A 19 2.97 -17.69 -14.62
CA ILE A 19 2.92 -16.32 -14.09
C ILE A 19 2.42 -16.30 -12.64
N ILE A 20 1.56 -17.24 -12.25
CA ILE A 20 1.06 -17.38 -10.88
C ILE A 20 2.03 -18.18 -10.00
N ILE A 21 2.58 -19.28 -10.51
CA ILE A 21 3.40 -20.22 -9.72
C ILE A 21 4.79 -19.64 -9.45
N VAL A 22 5.43 -19.01 -10.43
CA VAL A 22 6.81 -18.50 -10.29
C VAL A 22 6.93 -17.51 -9.13
N PRO A 23 6.03 -16.53 -8.98
CA PRO A 23 6.13 -15.62 -7.85
C PRO A 23 5.96 -16.31 -6.49
N LEU A 24 5.08 -17.32 -6.40
CA LEU A 24 4.86 -18.09 -5.17
C LEU A 24 6.06 -18.95 -4.80
N ILE A 25 6.75 -19.52 -5.79
CA ILE A 25 8.05 -20.19 -5.58
C ILE A 25 9.05 -19.18 -5.02
N GLY A 26 9.10 -17.96 -5.58
CA GLY A 26 9.93 -16.87 -5.06
C GLY A 26 9.63 -16.55 -3.59
N VAL A 27 8.35 -16.47 -3.20
CA VAL A 27 7.93 -16.27 -1.80
C VAL A 27 8.45 -17.42 -0.92
N ALA A 28 8.27 -18.67 -1.35
CA ALA A 28 8.73 -19.83 -0.56
C ALA A 28 10.25 -19.84 -0.38
N ILE A 29 11.02 -19.43 -1.39
CA ILE A 29 12.49 -19.35 -1.34
C ILE A 29 12.94 -18.20 -0.45
N GLU A 30 12.40 -16.98 -0.67
CA GLU A 30 12.90 -15.79 0.01
C GLU A 30 12.41 -15.68 1.45
N CYS A 31 11.12 -15.96 1.71
CA CYS A 31 10.52 -15.79 3.03
C CYS A 31 10.79 -16.96 3.98
N ARG A 32 11.31 -18.08 3.46
CA ARG A 32 11.74 -19.26 4.24
C ARG A 32 10.73 -19.69 5.33
N PRO A 33 9.48 -20.01 4.99
CA PRO A 33 8.38 -20.21 5.95
C PRO A 33 8.59 -21.33 6.99
N PHE A 34 9.54 -22.23 6.74
CA PHE A 34 9.86 -23.37 7.61
C PHE A 34 11.19 -23.20 8.38
N SER A 35 11.83 -22.04 8.28
CA SER A 35 13.07 -21.77 9.03
C SER A 35 12.74 -21.27 10.44
N THR A 36 13.54 -21.69 11.42
CA THR A 36 13.54 -21.08 12.75
C THR A 36 14.47 -19.87 12.71
N PRO A 37 13.97 -18.64 12.89
CA PRO A 37 14.82 -17.45 12.88
C PRO A 37 15.74 -17.42 14.10
N ALA A 38 16.86 -16.72 13.96
CA ALA A 38 17.61 -16.30 15.14
C ALA A 38 16.83 -15.14 15.75
N LEU A 39 16.03 -15.42 16.78
CA LEU A 39 15.29 -14.37 17.49
C LEU A 39 16.28 -13.29 17.94
N GLN A 40 16.06 -12.06 17.50
CA GLN A 40 16.72 -10.94 18.16
C GLN A 40 16.21 -10.92 19.61
N PRO A 41 17.09 -10.85 20.61
CA PRO A 41 16.65 -10.73 21.99
C PRO A 41 15.90 -9.41 22.12
N ASP A 42 14.61 -9.47 22.47
CA ASP A 42 13.85 -8.30 22.93
C ASP A 42 14.68 -7.62 24.01
N THR A 43 14.99 -6.33 23.84
CA THR A 43 15.54 -5.57 24.95
C THR A 43 14.40 -5.41 25.95
N PRO A 44 14.46 -6.05 27.13
CA PRO A 44 13.31 -6.05 28.03
C PRO A 44 13.05 -4.63 28.48
N ALA A 45 11.78 -4.23 28.40
CA ALA A 45 11.35 -2.97 29.00
C ALA A 45 11.68 -2.95 30.50
N PRO A 46 11.91 -1.78 31.11
CA PRO A 46 11.91 -1.65 32.55
C PRO A 46 10.68 -2.35 33.17
N ALA A 47 10.84 -3.04 34.31
CA ALA A 47 9.82 -3.94 34.84
C ALA A 47 8.48 -3.24 35.18
N ASP A 48 8.53 -1.95 35.50
CA ASP A 48 7.38 -1.08 35.68
C ASP A 48 6.65 -0.82 34.35
N ILE A 49 7.39 -0.60 33.26
CA ILE A 49 6.83 -0.44 31.92
C ILE A 49 6.22 -1.76 31.43
N GLN A 50 6.89 -2.90 31.65
CA GLN A 50 6.34 -4.20 31.26
C GLN A 50 4.98 -4.45 31.92
N LYS A 51 4.83 -4.15 33.22
CA LYS A 51 3.54 -4.25 33.92
C LYS A 51 2.46 -3.36 33.31
N ILE A 52 2.84 -2.16 32.83
CA ILE A 52 1.91 -1.28 32.14
C ILE A 52 1.48 -1.91 30.81
N ARG A 53 2.42 -2.43 30.00
CA ARG A 53 2.11 -3.12 28.73
C ARG A 53 1.15 -4.28 28.94
N ASP A 54 1.45 -5.14 29.90
CA ASP A 54 0.66 -6.34 30.20
C ASP A 54 -0.76 -5.99 30.68
N SER A 55 -0.98 -4.75 31.19
CA SER A 55 -2.29 -4.25 31.60
C SER A 55 -3.14 -3.70 30.45
N LEU A 56 -2.55 -3.51 29.27
CA LEU A 56 -3.20 -2.88 28.12
C LEU A 56 -3.59 -3.92 27.07
N THR A 57 -4.88 -3.96 26.74
CA THR A 57 -5.37 -4.80 25.65
C THR A 57 -4.78 -4.33 24.31
N ASN A 58 -4.24 -5.26 23.53
CA ASN A 58 -3.72 -5.04 22.18
C ASN A 58 -2.63 -3.95 22.08
N TYR A 59 -1.81 -3.76 23.13
CA TYR A 59 -0.70 -2.80 23.07
C TYR A 59 0.40 -3.25 22.08
N ALA A 60 0.88 -4.49 22.24
CA ALA A 60 1.98 -5.01 21.44
C ALA A 60 1.51 -5.63 20.12
N ARG A 61 2.20 -5.31 19.03
CA ARG A 61 2.06 -5.98 17.73
C ARG A 61 3.40 -6.60 17.32
N PRO A 62 3.40 -7.73 16.59
CA PRO A 62 4.63 -8.24 15.99
C PRO A 62 5.35 -7.17 15.16
N GLU A 63 6.64 -6.93 15.44
CA GLU A 63 7.43 -5.87 14.80
C GLU A 63 7.55 -6.07 13.29
N ASP A 64 7.59 -7.31 12.82
CA ASP A 64 7.69 -7.67 11.40
C ASP A 64 6.56 -7.08 10.53
N GLN A 65 5.42 -6.75 11.14
CA GLN A 65 4.29 -6.12 10.49
C GLN A 65 4.63 -4.75 9.89
N THR A 66 5.56 -3.98 10.48
CA THR A 66 6.01 -2.71 9.88
C THR A 66 6.58 -2.92 8.47
N TYR A 67 7.25 -4.06 8.23
CA TYR A 67 7.78 -4.40 6.92
C TYR A 67 6.73 -5.09 6.05
N LEU A 68 6.00 -6.05 6.61
CA LEU A 68 5.01 -6.86 5.87
C LEU A 68 3.79 -6.07 5.40
N THR A 69 3.57 -4.87 5.93
CA THR A 69 2.52 -3.94 5.46
C THR A 69 2.92 -3.23 4.16
N LEU A 70 4.21 -3.14 3.81
CA LEU A 70 4.66 -2.44 2.59
C LEU A 70 4.11 -3.04 1.29
N PRO A 71 4.14 -4.38 1.07
CA PRO A 71 3.57 -4.94 -0.15
C PRO A 71 2.06 -4.75 -0.24
N GLU A 72 1.32 -4.76 0.88
CA GLU A 72 -0.10 -4.41 0.89
C GLU A 72 -0.33 -2.98 0.40
N TRP A 73 0.45 -2.02 0.91
CA TRP A 73 0.40 -0.61 0.48
C TRP A 73 0.87 -0.37 -0.94
N TYR A 74 1.66 -1.27 -1.52
CA TYR A 74 2.09 -1.13 -2.91
C TYR A 74 0.89 -1.01 -3.87
N ILE A 75 -0.23 -1.68 -3.59
CA ILE A 75 -1.43 -1.56 -4.45
C ILE A 75 -2.05 -0.16 -4.38
N VAL A 76 -1.93 0.52 -3.23
CA VAL A 76 -2.36 1.92 -3.04
C VAL A 76 -1.46 2.83 -3.87
N TYR A 77 -0.14 2.67 -3.76
CA TYR A 77 0.81 3.44 -4.54
C TYR A 77 0.64 3.21 -6.05
N SER A 78 0.41 1.96 -6.48
CA SER A 78 0.17 1.66 -7.88
C SER A 78 -1.15 2.26 -8.39
N ALA A 79 -2.17 2.40 -7.55
CA ALA A 79 -3.41 3.07 -7.91
C ALA A 79 -3.21 4.58 -8.08
N ASP A 80 -2.44 5.21 -7.19
CA ASP A 80 -2.07 6.62 -7.30
C ASP A 80 -1.23 6.89 -8.56
N GLU A 81 -0.24 6.03 -8.82
CA GLU A 81 0.58 6.12 -10.05
C GLU A 81 -0.29 5.97 -11.29
N TYR A 82 -1.23 5.01 -11.31
CA TYR A 82 -2.17 4.85 -12.41
C TYR A 82 -3.05 6.09 -12.58
N ALA A 83 -3.67 6.56 -11.51
CA ALA A 83 -4.57 7.71 -11.50
C ALA A 83 -3.87 8.98 -12.00
N ALA A 84 -2.64 9.23 -11.54
CA ALA A 84 -1.82 10.37 -11.98
C ALA A 84 -1.37 10.23 -13.43
N PHE A 85 -0.96 9.02 -13.86
CA PHE A 85 -0.46 8.76 -15.20
C PHE A 85 -1.51 8.99 -16.28
N ILE A 86 -2.72 8.45 -16.09
CA ILE A 86 -3.78 8.51 -17.10
C ILE A 86 -4.39 9.90 -17.27
N GLN A 87 -4.13 10.85 -16.37
CA GLN A 87 -4.54 12.25 -16.57
C GLN A 87 -3.89 12.85 -17.82
N LYS A 88 -2.68 12.42 -18.13
CA LYS A 88 -1.84 13.00 -19.18
C LYS A 88 -1.52 12.03 -20.31
N ASN A 89 -1.66 10.73 -20.06
CA ASN A 89 -1.27 9.68 -20.99
C ASN A 89 -2.44 8.72 -21.26
N PRO A 90 -2.45 8.03 -22.41
CA PRO A 90 -3.39 6.96 -22.65
C PRO A 90 -3.12 5.76 -21.70
N PRO A 91 -4.17 5.04 -21.23
CA PRO A 91 -4.01 3.88 -20.37
C PRO A 91 -3.13 2.77 -20.96
N SER A 92 -3.12 2.60 -22.30
CA SER A 92 -2.28 1.62 -22.98
C SER A 92 -0.77 1.76 -22.72
N GLN A 93 -0.32 2.95 -22.30
CA GLN A 93 1.09 3.22 -21.98
C GLN A 93 1.44 2.97 -20.50
N PHE A 94 0.46 2.68 -19.64
CA PHE A 94 0.76 2.40 -18.24
C PHE A 94 1.49 1.05 -18.12
N PRO A 95 2.55 0.95 -17.28
CA PRO A 95 3.41 -0.22 -17.23
C PRO A 95 2.84 -1.37 -16.37
N TYR A 96 1.64 -1.88 -16.69
CA TYR A 96 0.90 -2.89 -15.91
C TYR A 96 1.77 -4.11 -15.51
N PHE A 97 2.51 -4.69 -16.46
CA PHE A 97 3.32 -5.88 -16.18
C PHE A 97 4.56 -5.58 -15.31
N GLN A 98 5.12 -4.38 -15.41
CA GLN A 98 6.22 -3.97 -14.53
C GLN A 98 5.69 -3.69 -13.12
N ALA A 99 4.47 -3.16 -13.00
CA ALA A 99 3.82 -2.96 -11.71
C ALA A 99 3.61 -4.29 -10.97
N ILE A 100 3.24 -5.37 -11.68
CA ILE A 100 3.19 -6.73 -11.14
C ILE A 100 4.56 -7.16 -10.61
N GLY A 101 5.61 -7.01 -11.43
CA GLY A 101 6.96 -7.37 -11.03
C GLY A 101 7.45 -6.60 -9.81
N GLN A 102 7.08 -5.32 -9.71
CA GLN A 102 7.47 -4.47 -8.60
C GLN A 102 6.74 -4.82 -7.30
N PHE A 103 5.45 -5.22 -7.33
CA PHE A 103 4.76 -5.77 -6.15
C PHE A 103 5.51 -7.00 -5.60
N TRP A 104 5.79 -7.98 -6.45
CA TRP A 104 6.44 -9.21 -6.01
C TRP A 104 7.87 -8.95 -5.55
N ARG A 105 8.58 -8.04 -6.22
CA ARG A 105 9.90 -7.60 -5.79
C ARG A 105 9.83 -6.96 -4.41
N SER A 106 8.94 -6.00 -4.15
CA SER A 106 8.83 -5.37 -2.83
C SER A 106 8.53 -6.40 -1.74
N TYR A 107 7.74 -7.42 -2.06
CA TYR A 107 7.47 -8.52 -1.13
C TYR A 107 8.73 -9.36 -0.85
N TYR A 108 9.53 -9.69 -1.86
CA TYR A 108 10.80 -10.41 -1.66
C TYR A 108 11.82 -9.61 -0.85
N GLU A 109 11.94 -8.31 -1.10
CA GLU A 109 12.84 -7.44 -0.35
C GLU A 109 12.44 -7.39 1.13
N VAL A 110 11.14 -7.28 1.43
CA VAL A 110 10.62 -7.37 2.81
C VAL A 110 10.90 -8.73 3.43
N CYS A 111 10.70 -9.84 2.70
CA CYS A 111 11.04 -11.16 3.20
C CYS A 111 12.53 -11.32 3.51
N ALA A 112 13.41 -10.73 2.69
CA ALA A 112 14.85 -10.73 2.94
C ALA A 112 15.20 -9.95 4.23
N VAL A 113 14.44 -8.90 4.56
CA VAL A 113 14.58 -8.13 5.80
C VAL A 113 14.09 -8.92 7.01
N THR A 114 12.96 -9.62 6.91
CA THR A 114 12.30 -10.21 8.08
C THR A 114 12.74 -11.64 8.41
N ARG A 115 13.09 -12.46 7.41
CA ARG A 115 13.26 -13.92 7.56
C ARG A 115 14.31 -14.39 8.58
N GLU A 116 15.28 -13.54 8.91
CA GLU A 116 16.37 -13.90 9.84
C GLU A 116 16.12 -13.40 11.25
N SER A 117 15.29 -12.37 11.42
CA SER A 117 15.11 -11.65 12.69
C SER A 117 13.75 -11.92 13.35
N TYR A 118 12.73 -12.33 12.60
CA TYR A 118 11.37 -12.50 13.11
C TYR A 118 10.78 -13.88 12.82
N PRO A 119 9.91 -14.41 13.71
CA PRO A 119 9.08 -15.59 13.42
C PRO A 119 8.24 -15.39 12.17
N PHE A 120 7.99 -16.48 11.43
CA PHE A 120 7.17 -16.42 10.22
C PHE A 120 5.70 -16.08 10.56
N ASN A 121 5.27 -14.89 10.17
CA ASN A 121 3.90 -14.41 10.37
C ASN A 121 2.97 -14.90 9.25
N SER A 122 2.45 -16.11 9.40
CA SER A 122 1.65 -16.79 8.39
C SER A 122 0.40 -16.00 7.97
N GLY A 123 -0.20 -15.24 8.89
CA GLY A 123 -1.37 -14.40 8.61
C GLY A 123 -1.06 -13.29 7.60
N TYR A 124 -0.04 -12.48 7.88
CA TYR A 124 0.40 -11.40 6.97
C TYR A 124 0.94 -11.95 5.65
N HIS A 125 1.69 -13.06 5.68
CA HIS A 125 2.19 -13.66 4.44
C HIS A 125 1.05 -14.19 3.55
N LEU A 126 0.01 -14.79 4.14
CA LEU A 126 -1.18 -15.22 3.41
C LEU A 126 -1.93 -14.02 2.82
N GLY A 127 -2.11 -12.95 3.60
CA GLY A 127 -2.71 -11.69 3.14
C GLY A 127 -1.98 -11.13 1.93
N ASN A 128 -0.66 -10.96 2.04
CA ASN A 128 0.20 -10.48 0.96
C ASN A 128 0.14 -11.37 -0.30
N VAL A 129 0.07 -12.69 -0.15
CA VAL A 129 -0.11 -13.61 -1.30
C VAL A 129 -1.46 -13.39 -1.97
N VAL A 130 -2.55 -13.29 -1.21
CA VAL A 130 -3.90 -13.06 -1.77
C VAL A 130 -3.98 -11.71 -2.48
N VAL A 131 -3.44 -10.66 -1.88
CA VAL A 131 -3.34 -9.32 -2.48
C VAL A 131 -2.51 -9.38 -3.77
N GLY A 132 -1.33 -9.99 -3.73
CA GLY A 132 -0.43 -10.11 -4.87
C GLY A 132 -1.02 -10.86 -6.05
N LEU A 133 -1.71 -11.97 -5.79
CA LEU A 133 -2.42 -12.74 -6.82
C LEU A 133 -3.58 -11.94 -7.42
N SER A 134 -4.38 -11.28 -6.58
CA SER A 134 -5.49 -10.43 -7.04
C SER A 134 -4.96 -9.28 -7.92
N PHE A 135 -3.92 -8.60 -7.47
CA PHE A 135 -3.25 -7.52 -8.19
C PHE A 135 -2.64 -8.00 -9.52
N THR A 136 -2.03 -9.19 -9.53
CA THR A 136 -1.48 -9.83 -10.74
C THR A 136 -2.56 -10.08 -11.77
N ILE A 137 -3.68 -10.70 -11.37
CA ILE A 137 -4.79 -11.02 -12.29
C ILE A 137 -5.42 -9.73 -12.84
N GLU A 138 -5.67 -8.73 -12.00
CA GLU A 138 -6.22 -7.44 -12.44
C GLU A 138 -5.31 -6.76 -13.46
N ASN A 139 -4.02 -6.65 -13.16
CA ASN A 139 -3.07 -5.96 -14.05
C ASN A 139 -2.78 -6.74 -15.34
N ILE A 140 -2.83 -8.07 -15.34
CA ILE A 140 -2.77 -8.86 -16.59
C ILE A 140 -4.01 -8.57 -17.44
N GLY A 141 -5.20 -8.62 -16.84
CA GLY A 141 -6.45 -8.33 -17.54
C GLY A 141 -6.45 -6.94 -18.16
N LYS A 142 -6.10 -5.92 -17.38
CA LYS A 142 -5.96 -4.54 -17.84
C LYS A 142 -4.86 -4.41 -18.88
N GLY A 143 -3.67 -4.93 -18.62
CA GLY A 143 -2.52 -4.83 -19.52
C GLY A 143 -2.82 -5.45 -20.88
N VAL A 144 -3.43 -6.63 -20.93
CA VAL A 144 -3.84 -7.28 -22.19
C VAL A 144 -4.94 -6.47 -22.89
N TYR A 145 -5.97 -6.04 -22.16
CA TYR A 145 -7.07 -5.26 -22.72
C TYR A 145 -6.59 -3.94 -23.33
N GLU A 146 -5.84 -3.17 -22.56
CA GLU A 146 -5.38 -1.83 -22.93
C GLU A 146 -4.33 -1.88 -24.05
N ASN A 147 -3.52 -2.94 -24.13
CA ASN A 147 -2.57 -3.13 -25.23
C ASN A 147 -3.20 -3.75 -26.48
N THR A 148 -4.49 -4.12 -26.45
CA THR A 148 -5.22 -4.69 -27.59
C THR A 148 -6.41 -3.83 -27.98
N LEU A 149 -7.60 -4.10 -27.44
CA LEU A 149 -8.85 -3.40 -27.74
C LEU A 149 -8.79 -1.93 -27.30
N GLY A 150 -8.19 -1.64 -26.15
CA GLY A 150 -8.01 -0.27 -25.67
C GLY A 150 -7.12 0.54 -26.63
N ARG A 151 -5.97 -0.01 -27.04
CA ARG A 151 -5.06 0.61 -28.01
C ARG A 151 -5.67 0.77 -29.39
N LEU A 152 -6.46 -0.21 -29.86
CA LEU A 152 -7.22 -0.06 -31.10
C LEU A 152 -8.26 1.06 -30.97
N GLY A 153 -8.97 1.13 -29.84
CA GLY A 153 -9.91 2.20 -29.52
C GLY A 153 -9.25 3.58 -29.50
N GLU A 154 -8.02 3.68 -28.99
CA GLU A 154 -7.21 4.90 -29.01
C GLU A 154 -6.88 5.36 -30.43
N LEU A 155 -6.63 4.45 -31.38
CA LEU A 155 -6.40 4.81 -32.79
C LEU A 155 -7.65 5.42 -33.44
N PHE A 156 -8.84 5.03 -32.98
CA PHE A 156 -10.12 5.63 -33.39
C PHE A 156 -10.53 6.80 -32.47
N GLY A 157 -9.69 7.14 -31.49
CA GLY A 157 -9.82 8.32 -30.66
C GLY A 157 -9.30 9.55 -31.40
N GLY A 158 -10.02 10.68 -31.25
CA GLY A 158 -9.54 11.97 -31.71
C GLY A 158 -8.52 12.57 -30.74
N SER A 159 -8.11 13.82 -30.99
CA SER A 159 -7.14 14.53 -30.14
C SER A 159 -7.66 14.89 -28.74
N ALA A 160 -8.98 14.85 -28.54
CA ALA A 160 -9.62 15.16 -27.26
C ALA A 160 -10.19 13.87 -26.61
N PRO A 161 -10.03 13.71 -25.29
CA PRO A 161 -10.58 12.57 -24.57
C PRO A 161 -12.11 12.58 -24.62
N THR A 162 -12.73 11.40 -24.67
CA THR A 162 -14.18 11.31 -24.58
C THR A 162 -14.69 11.56 -23.15
N GLU A 163 -15.99 11.81 -22.99
CA GLU A 163 -16.62 11.94 -21.67
C GLU A 163 -16.35 10.71 -20.78
N GLU A 164 -16.33 9.51 -21.35
CA GLU A 164 -16.06 8.25 -20.64
C GLU A 164 -14.61 8.17 -20.16
N GLU A 165 -13.66 8.71 -20.93
CA GLU A 165 -12.26 8.79 -20.52
C GLU A 165 -12.05 9.83 -19.41
N LEU A 166 -12.72 10.99 -19.52
CA LEU A 166 -12.73 11.99 -18.45
C LEU A 166 -13.36 11.44 -17.17
N PHE A 167 -14.45 10.68 -17.29
CA PHE A 167 -15.07 9.97 -16.18
C PHE A 167 -14.10 8.95 -15.56
N ALA A 168 -13.43 8.12 -16.37
CA ALA A 168 -12.47 7.14 -15.87
C ALA A 168 -11.28 7.79 -15.18
N ARG A 169 -10.77 8.92 -15.71
CA ARG A 169 -9.70 9.71 -15.09
C ARG A 169 -10.10 10.27 -13.74
N ALA A 170 -11.30 10.84 -13.63
CA ALA A 170 -11.83 11.34 -12.37
C ALA A 170 -12.01 10.19 -11.37
N LEU A 171 -12.59 9.08 -11.81
CA LEU A 171 -12.83 7.93 -10.93
C LEU A 171 -11.53 7.28 -10.45
N ALA A 172 -10.51 7.17 -11.28
CA ALA A 172 -9.21 6.64 -10.86
C ALA A 172 -8.60 7.50 -9.74
N LYS A 173 -8.75 8.83 -9.84
CA LYS A 173 -8.34 9.75 -8.77
C LYS A 173 -9.18 9.55 -7.51
N ASP A 174 -10.51 9.54 -7.62
CA ASP A 174 -11.41 9.29 -6.50
C ASP A 174 -11.08 7.97 -5.78
N TYR A 175 -10.77 6.93 -6.56
CA TYR A 175 -10.42 5.62 -6.04
C TYR A 175 -9.07 5.63 -5.32
N GLY A 176 -8.04 6.25 -5.92
CA GLY A 176 -6.73 6.44 -5.29
C GLY A 176 -6.88 7.13 -3.94
N ASP A 177 -7.52 8.30 -3.91
CA ASP A 177 -7.74 9.08 -2.68
C ASP A 177 -8.53 8.28 -1.60
N PHE A 178 -9.45 7.39 -2.00
CA PHE A 178 -10.28 6.60 -1.08
C PHE A 178 -9.49 5.49 -0.36
N ILE A 179 -8.66 4.76 -1.08
CA ILE A 179 -8.03 3.52 -0.56
C ILE A 179 -6.86 3.77 0.41
N HIS A 180 -6.48 5.04 0.62
CA HIS A 180 -5.55 5.44 1.69
C HIS A 180 -6.12 5.29 3.10
N THR A 181 -7.46 5.26 3.22
CA THR A 181 -8.14 5.30 4.53
C THR A 181 -9.18 4.20 4.69
N ILE A 182 -9.82 3.79 3.60
CA ILE A 182 -10.91 2.81 3.63
C ILE A 182 -10.54 1.64 2.72
N PRO A 183 -10.76 0.38 3.15
CA PRO A 183 -10.49 -0.78 2.30
C PRO A 183 -11.20 -0.70 0.93
N TRP A 184 -10.51 -1.11 -0.13
CA TRP A 184 -10.97 -0.97 -1.52
C TRP A 184 -12.36 -1.57 -1.79
N TYR A 185 -12.74 -2.62 -1.09
CA TYR A 185 -14.02 -3.32 -1.28
C TYR A 185 -15.23 -2.51 -0.79
N GLU A 186 -15.01 -1.43 -0.05
CA GLU A 186 -16.03 -0.46 0.34
C GLU A 186 -16.25 0.62 -0.73
N PHE A 187 -15.37 0.73 -1.74
CA PHE A 187 -15.54 1.73 -2.79
C PHE A 187 -16.81 1.44 -3.60
N PRO A 188 -17.67 2.44 -3.84
CA PRO A 188 -19.02 2.22 -4.39
C PRO A 188 -19.00 2.02 -5.91
N PHE A 189 -18.28 1.01 -6.42
CA PHE A 189 -18.14 0.73 -7.86
C PHE A 189 -19.48 0.61 -8.58
N GLY A 190 -20.47 -0.04 -7.96
CA GLY A 190 -21.81 -0.18 -8.51
C GLY A 190 -22.55 1.14 -8.67
N GLU A 191 -22.42 2.08 -7.74
CA GLU A 191 -23.03 3.41 -7.86
C GLU A 191 -22.32 4.24 -8.93
N LYS A 192 -20.99 4.15 -9.01
CA LYS A 192 -20.18 4.84 -10.01
C LYS A 192 -20.49 4.34 -11.43
N LEU A 193 -20.92 3.09 -11.60
CA LEU A 193 -21.42 2.57 -12.87
C LEU A 193 -22.61 3.39 -13.40
N ASN A 194 -23.53 3.83 -12.54
CA ASN A 194 -24.66 4.66 -12.96
C ASN A 194 -24.17 5.99 -13.57
N GLY A 195 -23.14 6.60 -12.97
CA GLY A 195 -22.51 7.81 -13.49
C GLY A 195 -21.90 7.61 -14.89
N LEU A 196 -21.24 6.47 -15.12
CA LEU A 196 -20.73 6.11 -16.45
C LEU A 196 -21.86 6.03 -17.49
N TRP A 197 -23.03 5.49 -17.13
CA TRP A 197 -24.15 5.37 -18.05
C TRP A 197 -24.92 6.67 -18.29
N GLN A 198 -24.71 7.70 -17.46
CA GLN A 198 -25.23 9.06 -17.68
C GLN A 198 -24.45 9.87 -18.71
N THR A 199 -23.23 9.46 -19.10
CA THR A 199 -22.51 10.09 -20.21
C THR A 199 -23.23 9.89 -21.54
N SER A 200 -23.05 10.81 -22.47
CA SER A 200 -23.71 10.81 -23.78
C SER A 200 -23.43 9.51 -24.54
N MET A 201 -24.47 8.86 -25.09
CA MET A 201 -24.29 7.63 -25.89
C MET A 201 -23.62 7.89 -27.24
N TRP A 202 -23.70 9.12 -27.73
CA TRP A 202 -23.16 9.55 -29.03
C TRP A 202 -22.39 10.84 -28.88
N GLY A 203 -21.58 11.16 -29.89
CA GLY A 203 -20.71 12.33 -29.89
C GLY A 203 -19.45 12.07 -30.73
N PRO A 204 -18.45 12.95 -30.64
CA PRO A 204 -17.14 12.71 -31.26
C PRO A 204 -16.56 11.36 -30.80
N ASN A 205 -15.90 10.66 -31.73
CA ASN A 205 -15.24 9.37 -31.49
C ASN A 205 -16.17 8.28 -30.92
N PRO A 206 -17.32 7.97 -31.58
CA PRO A 206 -18.33 7.08 -31.03
C PRO A 206 -17.83 5.65 -30.76
N ILE A 207 -16.85 5.18 -31.55
CA ILE A 207 -16.21 3.87 -31.34
C ILE A 207 -15.50 3.85 -29.98
N ARG A 208 -14.69 4.89 -29.68
CA ARG A 208 -13.98 5.03 -28.40
C ARG A 208 -14.94 5.18 -27.22
N LYS A 209 -16.02 5.96 -27.38
CA LYS A 209 -17.06 6.11 -26.34
C LYS A 209 -17.65 4.76 -25.95
N TRP A 210 -18.10 3.98 -26.93
CA TRP A 210 -18.70 2.66 -26.68
C TRP A 210 -17.70 1.66 -26.13
N GLU A 211 -16.47 1.63 -26.66
CA GLU A 211 -15.40 0.79 -26.12
C GLU A 211 -15.13 1.10 -24.64
N ARG A 212 -15.01 2.38 -24.27
CA ARG A 212 -14.83 2.77 -22.86
C ARG A 212 -16.05 2.46 -22.00
N LYS A 213 -17.27 2.74 -22.48
CA LYS A 213 -18.49 2.45 -21.74
C LYS A 213 -18.61 0.94 -21.44
N LEU A 214 -18.29 0.08 -22.40
CA LEU A 214 -18.32 -1.38 -22.22
C LEU A 214 -17.20 -1.87 -21.31
N SER A 215 -15.96 -1.46 -21.53
CA SER A 215 -14.80 -1.89 -20.73
C SER A 215 -14.91 -1.50 -19.26
N LEU A 216 -15.24 -0.24 -19.00
CA LEU A 216 -15.40 0.27 -17.63
C LEU A 216 -16.63 -0.36 -16.95
N SER A 217 -17.68 -0.70 -17.70
CA SER A 217 -18.81 -1.44 -17.14
C SER A 217 -18.41 -2.84 -16.67
N VAL A 218 -17.58 -3.54 -17.46
CA VAL A 218 -17.03 -4.84 -17.06
C VAL A 218 -16.13 -4.69 -15.84
N GLU A 219 -15.20 -3.73 -15.85
CA GLU A 219 -14.29 -3.52 -14.71
C GLU A 219 -15.04 -3.23 -13.42
N TYR A 220 -15.91 -2.21 -13.42
CA TYR A 220 -16.62 -1.79 -12.21
C TYR A 220 -17.66 -2.81 -11.77
N GLY A 221 -18.31 -3.50 -12.72
CA GLY A 221 -19.21 -4.60 -12.43
C GLY A 221 -18.49 -5.75 -11.70
N LEU A 222 -17.35 -6.20 -12.23
CA LEU A 222 -16.54 -7.25 -11.59
C LEU A 222 -16.02 -6.81 -10.21
N LYS A 223 -15.55 -5.57 -10.07
CA LYS A 223 -15.10 -5.03 -8.78
C LYS A 223 -16.22 -4.89 -7.77
N SER A 224 -17.42 -4.50 -8.21
CA SER A 224 -18.60 -4.42 -7.34
C SER A 224 -19.00 -5.81 -6.82
N LEU A 225 -18.99 -6.82 -7.68
CA LEU A 225 -19.30 -8.20 -7.29
C LEU A 225 -18.24 -8.76 -6.34
N TYR A 226 -16.96 -8.64 -6.70
CA TYR A 226 -15.86 -9.15 -5.89
C TYR A 226 -15.74 -8.42 -4.55
N GLY A 227 -15.81 -7.08 -4.55
CA GLY A 227 -15.82 -6.26 -3.35
C GLY A 227 -16.98 -6.61 -2.42
N GLY A 228 -18.18 -6.85 -2.96
CA GLY A 228 -19.32 -7.32 -2.17
C GLY A 228 -19.07 -8.66 -1.46
N LEU A 229 -18.45 -9.63 -2.14
CA LEU A 229 -18.09 -10.92 -1.56
C LEU A 229 -17.03 -10.78 -0.46
N ILE A 230 -15.99 -9.98 -0.70
CA ILE A 230 -14.93 -9.72 0.28
C ILE A 230 -15.48 -8.98 1.50
N LYS A 231 -16.31 -7.96 1.29
CA LYS A 231 -16.94 -7.22 2.38
C LYS A 231 -17.74 -8.14 3.30
N GLN A 232 -18.54 -9.04 2.73
CA GLN A 232 -19.30 -10.03 3.50
C GLN A 232 -18.37 -11.02 4.25
N ALA A 233 -17.33 -11.51 3.59
CA ALA A 233 -16.37 -12.45 4.20
C ALA A 233 -15.55 -11.80 5.32
N SER A 234 -15.07 -10.58 5.12
CA SER A 234 -14.29 -9.83 6.10
C SER A 234 -15.11 -9.49 7.36
N GLN A 235 -16.35 -9.02 7.18
CA GLN A 235 -17.26 -8.74 8.29
C GLN A 235 -17.56 -9.99 9.13
N ALA A 236 -17.59 -11.17 8.50
CA ALA A 236 -17.80 -12.44 9.19
C ALA A 236 -16.56 -12.99 9.92
N THR A 237 -15.35 -12.61 9.49
CA THR A 237 -14.09 -13.27 9.91
C THR A 237 -13.22 -12.42 10.84
N TYR A 238 -13.07 -11.13 10.56
CA TYR A 238 -12.00 -10.31 11.18
C TYR A 238 -12.51 -9.16 12.07
N GLY A 239 -13.82 -8.94 12.16
CA GLY A 239 -14.37 -7.81 12.93
C GLY A 239 -14.04 -6.44 12.33
N ILE A 240 -14.09 -5.38 13.14
CA ILE A 240 -13.77 -4.01 12.71
C ILE A 240 -12.24 -3.85 12.67
N VAL A 241 -11.70 -3.37 11.55
CA VAL A 241 -10.27 -3.05 11.40
C VAL A 241 -9.87 -2.02 12.48
N ASP A 242 -8.79 -2.28 13.21
CA ASP A 242 -8.27 -1.33 14.20
C ASP A 242 -7.87 -0.02 13.50
N THR A 243 -8.54 1.08 13.85
CA THR A 243 -8.29 2.42 13.31
C THR A 243 -7.38 3.26 14.20
N GLU A 244 -7.04 2.75 15.38
CA GLU A 244 -6.15 3.40 16.34
C GLU A 244 -5.02 2.46 16.77
N ILE A 245 -3.83 3.02 17.00
CA ILE A 245 -2.66 2.32 17.53
C ILE A 245 -2.19 2.99 18.82
N GLN A 246 -1.65 2.19 19.74
CA GLN A 246 -1.10 2.70 20.99
C GLN A 246 0.39 3.03 20.81
N VAL A 247 0.78 4.21 21.28
CA VAL A 247 2.16 4.70 21.26
C VAL A 247 2.58 5.09 22.66
N TRP A 248 3.81 4.77 23.04
CA TRP A 248 4.44 5.37 24.21
C TRP A 248 5.21 6.60 23.75
N ALA A 249 4.82 7.76 24.28
CA ALA A 249 5.46 9.02 23.93
C ALA A 249 5.71 9.91 25.14
N THR A 250 6.73 10.76 25.01
CA THR A 250 7.04 11.88 25.90
C THR A 250 6.67 13.22 25.22
N GLY A 251 6.51 14.29 25.99
CA GLY A 251 6.17 15.62 25.46
C GLY A 251 4.68 15.80 25.10
N LEU A 252 3.80 14.91 25.58
CA LEU A 252 2.35 15.02 25.44
C LEU A 252 1.78 16.07 26.41
N SER A 253 2.06 17.35 26.14
CA SER A 253 1.54 18.48 26.92
C SER A 253 0.03 18.70 26.70
N GLU A 254 -0.64 19.41 27.61
CA GLU A 254 -2.05 19.77 27.43
C GLU A 254 -2.30 20.57 26.14
N ASP A 255 -1.35 21.41 25.73
CA ASP A 255 -1.47 22.19 24.51
C ASP A 255 -1.39 21.32 23.25
N VAL A 256 -0.55 20.27 23.27
CA VAL A 256 -0.50 19.25 22.20
C VAL A 256 -1.84 18.54 22.10
N LEU A 257 -2.37 18.05 23.23
CA LEU A 257 -3.64 17.31 23.27
C LEU A 257 -4.84 18.17 22.85
N LYS A 258 -4.83 19.48 23.15
CA LYS A 258 -5.86 20.43 22.68
C LYS A 258 -5.79 20.65 21.17
N ARG A 259 -4.59 20.67 20.58
CA ARG A 259 -4.39 20.85 19.13
C ARG A 259 -4.73 19.59 18.35
N GLU A 260 -4.51 18.42 18.93
CA GLU A 260 -4.65 17.12 18.29
C GLU A 260 -5.70 16.25 19.02
N PRO A 261 -7.01 16.55 18.88
CA PRO A 261 -8.07 15.94 19.69
C PRO A 261 -8.28 14.43 19.43
N LYS A 262 -7.69 13.90 18.35
CA LYS A 262 -7.70 12.46 18.05
C LYS A 262 -6.75 11.66 18.95
N ILE A 263 -5.84 12.34 19.67
CA ILE A 263 -4.92 11.69 20.60
C ILE A 263 -5.61 11.51 21.94
N LYS A 264 -5.70 10.26 22.39
CA LYS A 264 -6.35 9.91 23.65
C LYS A 264 -5.33 9.32 24.60
N ILE A 265 -5.16 9.91 25.77
CA ILE A 265 -4.32 9.31 26.80
C ILE A 265 -5.00 8.02 27.30
N VAL A 266 -4.33 6.88 27.09
CA VAL A 266 -4.80 5.57 27.56
C VAL A 266 -4.27 5.32 28.97
N LYS A 267 -2.98 5.58 29.18
CA LYS A 267 -2.34 5.40 30.48
C LYS A 267 -1.29 6.48 30.74
N PRO A 268 -1.46 7.37 31.74
CA PRO A 268 -0.41 8.28 32.15
C PRO A 268 0.73 7.51 32.85
N ILE A 269 1.98 7.89 32.58
CA ILE A 269 3.18 7.30 33.20
C ILE A 269 3.79 8.29 34.18
N SER A 270 4.28 9.44 33.70
CA SER A 270 4.81 10.52 34.54
C SER A 270 4.93 11.82 33.76
N GLY A 271 4.58 12.95 34.37
CA GLY A 271 4.68 14.26 33.70
C GLY A 271 3.94 14.30 32.36
N GLN A 272 4.66 14.61 31.28
CA GLN A 272 4.15 14.61 29.90
C GLN A 272 4.42 13.29 29.15
N THR A 273 4.67 12.21 29.89
CA THR A 273 4.93 10.88 29.37
C THR A 273 3.71 9.99 29.61
N ALA A 274 3.21 9.38 28.53
CA ALA A 274 2.04 8.52 28.58
C ALA A 274 2.04 7.50 27.45
N ILE A 275 1.21 6.48 27.61
CA ILE A 275 0.71 5.69 26.49
C ILE A 275 -0.56 6.35 25.98
N ALA A 276 -0.58 6.65 24.70
CA ALA A 276 -1.68 7.31 24.02
C ALA A 276 -2.18 6.46 22.84
N SER A 277 -3.47 6.51 22.58
CA SER A 277 -4.09 6.02 21.35
C SER A 277 -4.01 7.13 20.30
N VAL A 278 -3.53 6.79 19.09
CA VAL A 278 -3.43 7.70 17.94
C VAL A 278 -4.03 7.03 16.70
N PRO A 279 -4.50 7.80 15.70
CA PRO A 279 -4.95 7.24 14.42
C PRO A 279 -3.88 6.41 13.72
N ARG A 280 -4.31 5.43 12.93
CA ARG A 280 -3.45 4.50 12.16
C ARG A 280 -3.26 4.89 10.70
N TYR A 281 -2.37 4.17 10.01
CA TYR A 281 -2.20 4.22 8.56
C TYR A 281 -1.76 5.61 8.06
N GLU A 282 -2.37 6.10 6.97
CA GLU A 282 -2.06 7.41 6.40
C GLU A 282 -2.26 8.55 7.42
N GLU A 283 -3.25 8.45 8.31
CA GLU A 283 -3.43 9.45 9.36
C GLU A 283 -2.26 9.48 10.34
N PHE A 284 -1.67 8.32 10.67
CA PHE A 284 -0.46 8.25 11.49
C PHE A 284 0.73 8.93 10.80
N THR A 285 0.93 8.61 9.51
CA THR A 285 1.99 9.21 8.66
C THR A 285 1.91 10.73 8.65
N GLN A 286 0.71 11.30 8.64
CA GLN A 286 0.50 12.74 8.65
C GLN A 286 0.61 13.37 10.06
N LEU A 287 0.23 12.63 11.10
CA LEU A 287 0.22 13.10 12.48
C LEU A 287 1.61 13.10 13.12
N ALA A 288 2.39 12.03 12.93
CA ALA A 288 3.68 11.85 13.60
C ALA A 288 4.67 13.02 13.37
N PRO A 289 4.90 13.51 12.12
CA PRO A 289 5.77 14.67 11.90
C PRO A 289 5.25 15.96 12.57
N LYS A 290 3.92 16.13 12.68
CA LYS A 290 3.33 17.29 13.39
C LYS A 290 3.63 17.22 14.87
N LEU A 291 3.46 16.05 15.49
CA LEU A 291 3.75 15.84 16.90
C LEU A 291 5.22 16.06 17.23
N MET A 292 6.13 15.58 16.39
CA MET A 292 7.56 15.77 16.59
C MET A 292 7.99 17.23 16.58
N ARG A 293 7.40 18.04 15.68
CA ARG A 293 7.59 19.50 15.64
C ARG A 293 7.04 20.20 16.88
N GLN A 294 6.04 19.61 17.54
CA GLN A 294 5.49 20.10 18.80
C GLN A 294 6.28 19.61 20.03
N GLY A 295 7.39 18.90 19.83
CA GLY A 295 8.26 18.42 20.92
C GLY A 295 7.94 17.01 21.42
N VAL A 296 6.95 16.33 20.83
CA VAL A 296 6.64 14.93 21.17
C VAL A 296 7.77 14.02 20.69
N ARG A 297 8.10 12.99 21.48
CA ARG A 297 9.05 11.94 21.11
C ARG A 297 8.41 10.59 21.34
N PHE A 298 8.46 9.70 20.35
CA PHE A 298 8.01 8.32 20.52
C PHE A 298 9.14 7.50 21.13
N GLU A 299 8.83 6.79 22.20
CA GLU A 299 9.70 5.75 22.76
C GLU A 299 9.41 4.43 22.06
N GLU A 300 8.11 4.14 21.84
CA GLU A 300 7.62 2.94 21.19
C GLU A 300 6.34 3.20 20.42
N ILE A 301 6.13 2.41 19.38
CA ILE A 301 4.88 2.35 18.62
C ILE A 301 4.45 0.90 18.61
N ALA A 302 3.25 0.61 19.08
CA ALA A 302 2.73 -0.76 19.19
C ALA A 302 3.66 -1.73 19.97
N GLY A 303 4.41 -1.20 20.96
CA GLY A 303 5.38 -1.97 21.75
C GLY A 303 6.71 -2.29 21.07
N ASN A 304 6.96 -1.71 19.90
CA ASN A 304 8.16 -1.94 19.09
C ASN A 304 9.06 -0.70 19.00
N ASP A 305 10.33 -0.89 18.66
CA ASP A 305 11.36 0.15 18.61
C ASP A 305 12.01 0.36 17.24
N GLU A 306 11.66 -0.45 16.23
CA GLU A 306 12.05 -0.26 14.83
C GLU A 306 10.85 -0.07 13.89
N ILE A 307 10.82 1.03 13.13
CA ILE A 307 9.77 1.30 12.14
C ILE A 307 10.34 1.36 10.72
N LEU A 308 9.60 0.83 9.76
CA LEU A 308 9.83 1.04 8.35
C LEU A 308 9.29 2.41 7.90
N ILE A 309 10.05 3.08 7.05
CA ILE A 309 9.68 4.33 6.40
C ILE A 309 9.90 4.16 4.91
N THR A 310 8.97 4.67 4.11
CA THR A 310 9.25 4.94 2.70
C THR A 310 9.29 6.42 2.39
N ALA A 311 10.12 6.78 1.42
CA ALA A 311 10.26 8.16 0.98
C ALA A 311 10.61 8.24 -0.50
N PHE A 312 10.32 9.38 -1.11
CA PHE A 312 10.68 9.68 -2.48
C PHE A 312 11.93 10.55 -2.54
N VAL A 313 12.86 10.17 -3.41
CA VAL A 313 14.10 10.90 -3.67
C VAL A 313 14.39 10.95 -5.17
N PRO A 314 15.24 11.89 -5.63
CA PRO A 314 15.76 11.86 -6.99
C PRO A 314 16.46 10.53 -7.31
N ARG A 315 16.36 10.06 -8.55
CA ARG A 315 16.92 8.77 -8.97
C ARG A 315 18.40 8.58 -8.63
N LEU A 316 19.20 9.63 -8.75
CA LEU A 316 20.66 9.61 -8.49
C LEU A 316 21.03 9.94 -7.04
N TRP A 317 20.04 10.24 -6.18
CA TRP A 317 20.29 10.50 -4.77
C TRP A 317 20.86 9.25 -4.10
N GLN A 318 21.82 9.43 -3.19
CA GLN A 318 22.45 8.35 -2.44
C GLN A 318 22.14 8.51 -0.95
N TYR A 319 21.95 7.39 -0.27
CA TYR A 319 21.65 7.41 1.15
C TYR A 319 22.85 7.83 1.97
N ASP A 320 22.73 9.00 2.59
CA ASP A 320 23.74 9.62 3.45
C ASP A 320 23.12 10.28 4.70
N LEU A 321 21.89 9.91 5.07
CA LEU A 321 21.23 10.41 6.27
C LEU A 321 21.93 9.85 7.52
N ALA A 322 21.98 10.66 8.58
CA ALA A 322 22.70 10.31 9.81
C ALA A 322 21.99 9.21 10.60
N GLU A 323 20.67 9.18 10.54
CA GLU A 323 19.80 8.21 11.21
C GLU A 323 19.21 7.23 10.20
N GLY A 324 18.82 6.05 10.69
CA GLY A 324 18.20 5.01 9.89
C GLY A 324 19.15 4.27 8.94
N LYS A 325 18.68 3.14 8.43
CA LYS A 325 19.40 2.27 7.51
C LYS A 325 18.58 2.03 6.26
N LEU A 326 19.13 2.39 5.10
CA LEU A 326 18.57 1.98 3.81
C LEU A 326 18.49 0.45 3.73
N LEU A 327 17.31 -0.07 3.43
CA LEU A 327 17.06 -1.48 3.19
C LEU A 327 17.14 -1.79 1.71
N PHE A 328 16.33 -1.10 0.90
CA PHE A 328 16.26 -1.28 -0.55
C PHE A 328 15.68 -0.04 -1.23
N GLU A 329 15.79 -0.03 -2.55
CA GLU A 329 15.26 1.04 -3.42
C GLU A 329 14.39 0.46 -4.52
N LEU A 330 13.32 1.18 -4.88
CA LEU A 330 12.41 0.81 -5.96
C LEU A 330 12.23 2.01 -6.91
N PRO A 331 12.32 1.84 -8.24
CA PRO A 331 12.02 2.92 -9.18
C PRO A 331 10.54 3.30 -9.12
N ILE A 332 10.20 4.56 -9.41
CA ILE A 332 8.81 4.94 -9.68
C ILE A 332 8.56 4.75 -11.17
N LEU A 333 7.74 3.76 -11.55
CA LEU A 333 7.62 3.32 -12.95
C LEU A 333 7.11 4.45 -13.85
N THR A 334 6.24 5.29 -13.31
CA THR A 334 5.64 6.43 -14.02
C THR A 334 6.44 7.74 -13.89
N GLN A 335 7.48 7.77 -13.05
CA GLN A 335 8.31 8.95 -12.79
C GLN A 335 9.80 8.58 -12.81
N PRO A 336 10.43 8.44 -13.99
CA PRO A 336 11.78 7.87 -14.13
C PRO A 336 12.92 8.68 -13.52
N ASN A 337 12.63 9.91 -13.06
CA ASN A 337 13.58 10.79 -12.37
C ASN A 337 13.51 10.65 -10.84
N GLN A 338 12.58 9.84 -10.31
CA GLN A 338 12.41 9.58 -8.89
C GLN A 338 12.55 8.08 -8.58
N LYS A 339 12.88 7.78 -7.33
CA LYS A 339 12.83 6.45 -6.75
C LYS A 339 12.23 6.52 -5.36
N ARG A 340 11.64 5.40 -4.92
CA ARG A 340 11.24 5.13 -3.55
C ARG A 340 12.41 4.48 -2.82
N ILE A 341 12.71 4.94 -1.63
CA ILE A 341 13.64 4.29 -0.70
C ILE A 341 12.85 3.70 0.46
N ALA A 342 13.25 2.52 0.92
CA ALA A 342 12.74 1.88 2.12
C ALA A 342 13.83 1.94 3.20
N VAL A 343 13.52 2.58 4.32
CA VAL A 343 14.48 2.91 5.38
C VAL A 343 13.97 2.34 6.70
N LYS A 344 14.80 1.54 7.35
CA LYS A 344 14.59 1.10 8.73
C LYS A 344 15.05 2.19 9.68
N ALA A 345 14.25 2.56 10.67
CA ALA A 345 14.59 3.59 11.63
C ALA A 345 14.26 3.18 13.06
N SER A 346 15.07 3.64 14.03
CA SER A 346 14.68 3.52 15.44
C SER A 346 13.55 4.51 15.73
N VAL A 347 12.52 4.05 16.44
CA VAL A 347 11.39 4.87 16.90
C VAL A 347 11.88 6.06 17.74
N LYS A 348 12.90 5.84 18.58
CA LYS A 348 13.47 6.89 19.45
C LYS A 348 14.16 8.01 18.67
N SER A 349 14.89 7.66 17.61
CA SER A 349 15.57 8.66 16.75
C SER A 349 14.74 9.09 15.54
N LEU A 350 13.50 8.61 15.40
CA LEU A 350 12.62 8.92 14.27
C LEU A 350 12.46 10.44 14.05
N HIS A 351 12.39 11.22 15.12
CA HIS A 351 12.30 12.68 15.04
C HIS A 351 13.53 13.34 14.40
N LEU A 352 14.73 12.80 14.61
CA LEU A 352 15.96 13.28 13.98
C LEU A 352 15.96 12.95 12.49
N LEU A 353 15.59 11.71 12.14
CA LEU A 353 15.49 11.25 10.77
C LEU A 353 14.49 12.10 9.96
N LEU A 354 13.26 12.28 10.47
CA LEU A 354 12.24 13.06 9.76
C LEU A 354 12.61 14.54 9.63
N THR A 355 13.27 15.11 10.65
CA THR A 355 13.79 16.48 10.57
C THR A 355 14.88 16.61 9.50
N GLU A 356 15.79 15.64 9.41
CA GLU A 356 16.82 15.66 8.37
C GLU A 356 16.22 15.46 6.97
N MET A 357 15.25 14.56 6.82
CA MET A 357 14.54 14.35 5.55
C MET A 357 13.88 15.63 5.07
N GLU A 358 13.16 16.34 5.94
CA GLU A 358 12.54 17.64 5.61
C GLU A 358 13.58 18.67 5.18
N ARG A 359 14.69 18.79 5.92
CA ARG A 359 15.80 19.70 5.59
C ARG A 359 16.47 19.39 4.25
N ARG A 360 16.52 18.11 3.87
CA ARG A 360 17.15 17.60 2.63
C ARG A 360 16.15 17.50 1.47
N GLU A 361 14.92 17.98 1.63
CA GLU A 361 13.83 17.88 0.66
C GLU A 361 13.51 16.42 0.26
N VAL A 362 13.80 15.47 1.16
CA VAL A 362 13.38 14.07 1.02
C VAL A 362 11.92 13.99 1.43
N ARG A 363 11.05 13.66 0.47
CA ARG A 363 9.60 13.64 0.69
C ARG A 363 9.19 12.32 1.32
N LEU A 364 8.78 12.36 2.59
CA LEU A 364 8.15 11.24 3.27
C LEU A 364 6.96 10.72 2.44
N GLU A 365 6.89 9.41 2.27
CA GLU A 365 5.75 8.73 1.68
C GLU A 365 4.88 8.11 2.76
N HIS A 366 5.45 7.25 3.61
CA HIS A 366 4.67 6.51 4.59
C HIS A 366 5.50 6.09 5.81
N LEU A 367 4.85 6.04 6.97
CA LEU A 367 5.33 5.44 8.22
C LEU A 367 4.49 4.19 8.50
N TYR A 368 5.11 3.02 8.52
CA TYR A 368 4.37 1.76 8.64
C TYR A 368 4.15 1.39 10.12
N ASP A 369 2.96 1.70 10.64
CA ASP A 369 2.60 1.67 12.07
C ASP A 369 2.14 0.30 12.61
N TYR A 370 2.64 -0.80 12.04
CA TYR A 370 2.41 -2.24 12.40
C TYR A 370 1.06 -2.84 12.00
#